data_AF-N1RUC5-F1
#
_entry.id   AF-N1RUC5-F1
#
_cell.length_a   1.000
_cell.length_b   1.000
_cell.length_c   1.000
_cell.angle_alpha   90.00
_cell.angle_beta   90.00
_cell.angle_gamma   90.00
#
_symmetry.space_group_name_H-M   'P 1'
#
loop_
_entity.id
_entity.type
_entity.pdbx_description
1 polymer ?
#
loop_
_entity_poly.entity_id
_entity_poly.type
_entity_poly.pdbx_seq_one_letter_code
_entity_poly.pdbx_strand_id
1 'polypeptide(L)'
;MPDDKITLEAAHRRFKEPLPKLTAIKCSVIAYALRAFIVVANYGLSLKEKIVTPANAPTLTKTYACRPKLSLRIFFPKTFDKTTEEKLPTVFTIHGGGFVMGDPRDDDHFNYTFANMHSVLVVALNYSKSPHVHFPTPTYDLEALVLAVLADSSLPIDHDRVAIMGSSAGGNLALSVSLLPSMCGSGDGVRRIKTAVPMYPVVDMSVRREYKIQTRQWKPSFGGFRAKTTDMLFPLSPVFEAAYSVPGQDHHDPLLNPIYADKDQLPPNLFFLACELDMLAGESWRMICGLTGREIGDETVGRETIGPKGELILDDERYSFETKTKEGNYRWLLIPDQIHAYDKYENLVKLHGDKELSKDAELKLVEAQKVIGKWLFEGPFA
;
A
#
# COMPACT_ATOMS: atom_id res chain seq x y z
N MET A 1 5.30 -28.49 -8.20
CA MET A 1 5.20 -27.23 -8.96
C MET A 1 5.01 -27.62 -10.42
N PRO A 2 4.32 -26.85 -11.28
CA PRO A 2 4.24 -27.18 -12.70
C PRO A 2 5.67 -27.18 -13.28
N ASP A 3 5.97 -28.17 -14.12
CA ASP A 3 7.33 -28.47 -14.60
C ASP A 3 7.90 -27.45 -15.61
N ASP A 4 7.17 -26.40 -15.99
CA ASP A 4 7.66 -25.36 -16.90
C ASP A 4 7.63 -23.98 -16.23
N LYS A 5 8.84 -23.42 -15.98
CA LYS A 5 8.99 -22.01 -15.62
C LYS A 5 8.52 -21.14 -16.79
N ILE A 6 7.72 -20.12 -16.51
CA ILE A 6 7.33 -19.12 -17.51
C ILE A 6 8.27 -17.91 -17.46
N THR A 7 8.61 -17.35 -18.62
CA THR A 7 9.39 -16.11 -18.70
C THR A 7 8.51 -14.91 -18.36
N LEU A 8 9.14 -13.79 -17.95
CA LEU A 8 8.42 -12.54 -17.70
C LEU A 8 7.66 -12.07 -18.95
N GLU A 9 8.31 -12.13 -20.11
CA GLU A 9 7.72 -11.77 -21.41
C GLU A 9 6.46 -12.61 -21.73
N ALA A 10 6.54 -13.93 -21.54
CA ALA A 10 5.39 -14.83 -21.76
C ALA A 10 4.26 -14.62 -20.73
N ALA A 11 4.58 -14.06 -19.57
CA ALA A 11 3.61 -13.76 -18.51
C ALA A 11 2.90 -12.41 -18.70
N HIS A 12 3.43 -11.50 -19.52
CA HIS A 12 2.83 -10.19 -19.77
C HIS A 12 1.54 -10.27 -20.59
N ARG A 13 0.61 -9.37 -20.28
CA ARG A 13 -0.66 -9.19 -21.00
C ARG A 13 -0.91 -7.71 -21.21
N ARG A 14 -1.00 -7.27 -22.46
CA ARG A 14 -1.27 -5.86 -22.80
C ARG A 14 -2.69 -5.44 -22.43
N PHE A 15 -3.67 -6.28 -22.73
CA PHE A 15 -5.08 -5.98 -22.43
C PHE A 15 -5.65 -7.03 -21.50
N LYS A 16 -6.62 -6.61 -20.68
CA LYS A 16 -7.39 -7.54 -19.85
C LYS A 16 -8.29 -8.42 -20.71
N GLU A 17 -8.01 -9.71 -20.71
CA GLU A 17 -8.85 -10.70 -21.39
C GLU A 17 -10.18 -10.92 -20.65
N PRO A 18 -11.28 -11.20 -21.38
CA PRO A 18 -12.53 -11.59 -20.75
C PRO A 18 -12.37 -12.95 -20.06
N LEU A 19 -12.86 -13.04 -18.82
CA LEU A 19 -12.90 -14.31 -18.10
C LEU A 19 -13.96 -15.25 -18.70
N PRO A 20 -13.76 -16.58 -18.66
CA PRO A 20 -14.81 -17.55 -18.96
C PRO A 20 -16.06 -17.25 -18.12
N LYS A 21 -17.26 -17.33 -18.72
CA LYS A 21 -18.53 -16.91 -18.10
C LYS A 21 -18.71 -17.44 -16.67
N LEU A 22 -18.46 -18.73 -16.44
CA LEU A 22 -18.57 -19.35 -15.12
C LEU A 22 -17.57 -18.77 -14.11
N THR A 23 -16.33 -18.51 -14.55
CA THR A 23 -15.30 -17.89 -13.72
C THR A 23 -15.65 -16.44 -13.39
N ALA A 24 -16.15 -15.68 -14.35
CA ALA A 24 -16.62 -14.31 -14.14
C ALA A 24 -17.75 -14.27 -13.10
N ILE A 25 -18.76 -15.13 -13.23
CA ILE A 25 -19.87 -15.25 -12.27
C ILE A 25 -19.33 -15.60 -10.87
N LYS A 26 -18.44 -16.60 -10.76
CA LYS A 26 -17.83 -16.98 -9.48
C LYS A 26 -17.09 -15.81 -8.83
N CYS A 27 -16.25 -15.10 -9.59
CA CYS A 27 -15.52 -13.95 -9.07
C CYS A 27 -16.46 -12.85 -8.60
N SER A 28 -17.49 -12.51 -9.39
CA SER A 28 -18.49 -11.52 -8.99
C SER A 28 -19.23 -11.91 -7.72
N VAL A 29 -19.71 -13.16 -7.61
CA VAL A 29 -20.40 -13.65 -6.40
C VAL A 29 -19.50 -13.52 -5.18
N ILE A 30 -18.23 -13.94 -5.27
CA ILE A 30 -17.28 -13.83 -4.16
C ILE A 30 -17.01 -12.37 -3.81
N ALA A 31 -16.79 -11.49 -4.79
CA ALA A 31 -16.52 -10.08 -4.56
C ALA A 31 -17.70 -9.36 -3.86
N TYR A 32 -18.93 -9.59 -4.32
CA TYR A 32 -20.13 -9.04 -3.68
C TYR A 32 -20.34 -9.61 -2.28
N ALA A 33 -20.11 -10.91 -2.07
CA ALA A 33 -20.22 -11.54 -0.75
C ALA A 33 -19.19 -10.96 0.25
N LEU A 34 -17.93 -10.82 -0.17
CA LEU A 34 -16.89 -10.17 0.62
C LEU A 34 -17.28 -8.73 0.97
N ARG A 35 -17.80 -7.98 -0.01
CA ARG A 35 -18.23 -6.60 0.22
C ARG A 35 -19.38 -6.52 1.21
N ALA A 36 -20.40 -7.36 1.07
CA ALA A 36 -21.53 -7.40 1.98
C ALA A 36 -21.09 -7.72 3.42
N PHE A 37 -20.21 -8.71 3.58
CA PHE A 37 -19.65 -9.06 4.89
C PHE A 37 -18.93 -7.88 5.54
N ILE A 38 -18.07 -7.18 4.79
CA ILE A 38 -17.31 -6.02 5.30
C ILE A 38 -18.23 -4.87 5.68
N VAL A 39 -19.27 -4.57 4.89
CA VAL A 39 -20.23 -3.52 5.23
C VAL A 39 -20.92 -3.82 6.56
N VAL A 40 -21.37 -5.07 6.75
CA VAL A 40 -22.02 -5.50 7.99
C VAL A 40 -21.03 -5.46 9.17
N ALA A 41 -19.81 -5.95 8.98
CA ALA A 41 -18.76 -5.91 10.00
C ALA A 41 -18.43 -4.46 10.42
N ASN A 42 -18.26 -3.56 9.45
CA ASN A 42 -17.96 -2.14 9.71
C ASN A 42 -19.12 -1.42 10.40
N TYR A 43 -20.37 -1.79 10.08
CA TYR A 43 -21.54 -1.29 10.80
C TYR A 43 -21.50 -1.71 12.27
N GLY A 44 -21.24 -2.99 12.56
CA GLY A 44 -21.09 -3.48 13.92
C GLY A 44 -19.95 -2.81 14.70
N LEU A 45 -18.78 -2.64 14.06
CA LEU A 45 -17.64 -1.91 14.64
C LEU A 45 -18.00 -0.45 14.94
N SER A 46 -18.72 0.21 14.04
CA SER A 46 -19.17 1.60 14.24
C SER A 46 -20.16 1.73 15.41
N LEU A 47 -21.01 0.73 15.64
CA LEU A 47 -21.87 0.68 16.84
C LEU A 47 -21.04 0.49 18.11
N LYS A 48 -20.01 -0.38 18.06
CA LYS A 48 -19.11 -0.60 19.20
C LYS A 48 -18.32 0.65 19.57
N GLU A 49 -17.81 1.40 18.60
CA GLU A 49 -17.06 2.65 18.82
C GLU A 49 -17.91 3.75 19.50
N LYS A 50 -19.24 3.73 19.33
CA LYS A 50 -20.13 4.65 20.05
C LYS A 50 -20.21 4.36 21.55
N ILE A 51 -19.87 3.13 21.96
CA ILE A 51 -19.91 2.69 23.36
C ILE A 51 -18.51 2.77 23.96
N VAL A 52 -17.51 2.30 23.23
CA VAL A 52 -16.11 2.25 23.67
C VAL A 52 -15.21 2.79 22.58
N THR A 53 -14.65 3.99 22.80
CA THR A 53 -13.66 4.58 21.90
C THR A 53 -12.32 3.86 22.05
N PRO A 54 -11.74 3.32 20.96
CA PRO A 54 -10.40 2.72 20.99
C PRO A 54 -9.32 3.73 21.41
N ALA A 55 -8.26 3.28 22.08
CA ALA A 55 -7.16 4.14 22.51
C ALA A 55 -6.40 4.80 21.34
N ASN A 56 -6.47 4.17 20.17
CA ASN A 56 -5.89 4.59 18.90
C ASN A 56 -6.93 5.17 17.92
N ALA A 57 -8.09 5.63 18.42
CA ALA A 57 -9.08 6.28 17.58
C ALA A 57 -8.53 7.59 16.95
N PRO A 58 -9.05 7.99 15.77
CA PRO A 58 -8.67 9.27 15.18
C PRO A 58 -9.07 10.43 16.07
N THR A 59 -8.26 11.50 16.04
CA THR A 59 -8.56 12.76 16.74
C THR A 59 -9.85 13.38 16.21
N LEU A 60 -10.07 13.30 14.90
CA LEU A 60 -11.33 13.70 14.29
C LEU A 60 -11.64 12.89 13.03
N THR A 61 -12.92 12.78 12.72
CA THR A 61 -13.43 12.20 11.48
C THR A 61 -14.06 13.32 10.65
N LYS A 62 -13.70 13.43 9.38
CA LYS A 62 -14.15 14.52 8.50
C LYS A 62 -14.63 13.99 7.15
N THR A 63 -15.66 14.62 6.60
CA THR A 63 -16.13 14.39 5.23
C THR A 63 -16.08 15.70 4.47
N TYR A 64 -15.87 15.63 3.16
CA TYR A 64 -15.87 16.79 2.27
C TYR A 64 -17.03 16.69 1.27
N ALA A 65 -17.57 17.83 0.87
CA ALA A 65 -18.70 17.91 -0.08
C ALA A 65 -18.38 17.28 -1.44
N CYS A 66 -17.11 17.25 -1.85
CA CYS A 66 -16.69 16.61 -3.10
C CYS A 66 -16.90 15.09 -3.09
N ARG A 67 -16.86 14.45 -1.89
CA ARG A 67 -17.03 13.00 -1.69
C ARG A 67 -17.71 12.72 -0.34
N PRO A 68 -19.02 13.02 -0.17
CA PRO A 68 -19.68 13.01 1.13
C PRO A 68 -19.84 11.61 1.75
N LYS A 69 -19.65 10.55 0.96
CA LYS A 69 -19.72 9.15 1.39
C LYS A 69 -18.35 8.58 1.80
N LEU A 70 -17.27 9.31 1.59
CA LEU A 70 -15.90 8.86 1.86
C LEU A 70 -15.34 9.64 3.05
N SER A 71 -15.63 9.11 4.24
CA SER A 71 -15.17 9.70 5.49
C SER A 71 -13.69 9.48 5.69
N LEU A 72 -12.97 10.53 6.06
CA LEU A 72 -11.55 10.52 6.40
C LEU A 72 -11.36 10.40 7.91
N ARG A 73 -10.25 9.80 8.33
CA ARG A 73 -9.84 9.68 9.73
C ARG A 73 -8.54 10.47 9.90
N ILE A 74 -8.52 11.44 10.81
CA ILE A 74 -7.40 12.38 10.96
C ILE A 74 -6.81 12.23 12.36
N PHE A 75 -5.49 12.06 12.42
CA PHE A 75 -4.71 11.84 13.62
C PHE A 75 -3.74 13.00 13.81
N PHE A 76 -3.96 13.76 14.88
CA PHE A 76 -3.00 14.76 15.33
C PHE A 76 -2.00 14.08 16.27
N PRO A 77 -0.72 14.46 16.22
CA PRO A 77 0.23 13.99 17.22
C PRO A 77 -0.14 14.58 18.58
N LYS A 78 0.04 13.80 19.65
CA LYS A 78 -0.25 14.23 21.04
C LYS A 78 0.54 15.46 21.47
N THR A 79 1.69 15.70 20.84
CA THR A 79 2.57 16.84 21.10
C THR A 79 2.06 18.14 20.46
N PHE A 80 1.08 18.07 19.55
CA PHE A 80 0.57 19.26 18.88
C PHE A 80 -0.30 20.12 19.79
N ASP A 81 0.13 21.36 19.98
CA ASP A 81 -0.65 22.38 20.67
C ASP A 81 -1.51 23.14 19.66
N LYS A 82 -2.83 22.97 19.74
CA LYS A 82 -3.81 23.62 18.86
C LYS A 82 -3.89 25.14 19.05
N THR A 83 -3.25 25.69 20.08
CA THR A 83 -3.23 27.15 20.34
C THR A 83 -2.11 27.87 19.58
N THR A 84 -1.17 27.14 18.99
CA THR A 84 -0.09 27.70 18.19
C THR A 84 -0.49 27.79 16.71
N GLU A 85 0.22 28.62 15.95
CA GLU A 85 0.10 28.71 14.49
C GLU A 85 1.00 27.69 13.76
N GLU A 86 1.55 26.71 14.49
CA GLU A 86 2.47 25.71 13.94
C GLU A 86 1.80 24.88 12.83
N LYS A 87 2.52 24.73 11.71
CA LYS A 87 2.14 23.83 10.62
C LYS A 87 2.88 22.50 10.75
N LEU A 88 2.17 21.40 10.53
CA LEU A 88 2.65 20.04 10.65
C LEU A 88 2.96 19.44 9.27
N PRO A 89 4.09 18.71 9.13
CA PRO A 89 4.24 17.76 8.04
C PRO A 89 3.02 16.83 8.00
N THR A 90 2.55 16.54 6.80
CA THR A 90 1.30 15.81 6.60
C THR A 90 1.54 14.55 5.78
N VAL A 91 1.01 13.44 6.28
CA VAL A 91 1.08 12.14 5.62
C VAL A 91 -0.33 11.66 5.32
N PHE A 92 -0.65 11.56 4.03
CA PHE A 92 -1.85 10.87 3.58
C PHE A 92 -1.63 9.36 3.63
N THR A 93 -2.58 8.60 4.16
CA THR A 93 -2.51 7.12 4.14
C THR A 93 -3.68 6.53 3.39
N ILE A 94 -3.42 5.53 2.55
CA ILE A 94 -4.43 4.81 1.77
C ILE A 94 -4.37 3.34 2.16
N HIS A 95 -5.46 2.85 2.72
CA HIS A 95 -5.57 1.48 3.18
C HIS A 95 -5.62 0.47 2.01
N GLY A 96 -5.22 -0.78 2.29
CA GLY A 96 -5.29 -1.89 1.34
C GLY A 96 -6.65 -2.58 1.27
N GLY A 97 -6.68 -3.80 0.74
CA GLY A 97 -7.90 -4.61 0.60
C GLY A 97 -8.26 -5.02 -0.81
N GLY A 98 -7.27 -5.07 -1.72
CA GLY A 98 -7.49 -5.56 -3.10
C GLY A 98 -8.57 -4.78 -3.86
N PHE A 99 -8.70 -3.48 -3.60
CA PHE A 99 -9.70 -2.55 -4.18
C PHE A 99 -11.18 -2.87 -3.87
N VAL A 100 -11.47 -4.05 -3.33
CA VAL A 100 -12.81 -4.58 -3.02
C VAL A 100 -13.15 -4.45 -1.54
N MET A 101 -12.14 -4.63 -0.70
CA MET A 101 -12.23 -4.71 0.75
C MET A 101 -11.58 -3.49 1.41
N GLY A 102 -11.57 -3.51 2.74
CA GLY A 102 -10.84 -2.56 3.57
C GLY A 102 -11.64 -1.29 3.92
N ASP A 103 -11.20 -0.66 4.99
CA ASP A 103 -11.67 0.63 5.50
C ASP A 103 -10.47 1.41 6.08
N PRO A 104 -10.43 2.75 6.06
CA PRO A 104 -9.37 3.51 6.71
C PRO A 104 -9.20 3.16 8.19
N ARG A 105 -10.25 2.66 8.87
CA ARG A 105 -10.18 2.15 10.24
C ARG A 105 -9.19 0.99 10.41
N ASP A 106 -8.94 0.20 9.37
CA ASP A 106 -8.03 -0.95 9.43
C ASP A 106 -6.57 -0.55 9.69
N ASP A 107 -6.26 0.73 9.45
CA ASP A 107 -4.92 1.31 9.61
C ASP A 107 -4.83 2.22 10.85
N ASP A 108 -5.87 2.32 11.69
CA ASP A 108 -5.90 3.26 12.84
C ASP A 108 -4.71 3.09 13.78
N HIS A 109 -4.33 1.84 14.09
CA HIS A 109 -3.17 1.59 14.95
C HIS A 109 -1.88 2.10 14.30
N PHE A 110 -1.67 1.81 13.02
CA PHE A 110 -0.52 2.31 12.27
C PHE A 110 -0.49 3.83 12.23
N ASN A 111 -1.61 4.45 11.84
CA ASN A 111 -1.75 5.90 11.67
C ASN A 111 -1.56 6.65 12.99
N TYR A 112 -2.18 6.16 14.07
CA TYR A 112 -2.02 6.72 15.40
C TYR A 112 -0.56 6.65 15.88
N THR A 113 0.06 5.48 15.74
CA THR A 113 1.45 5.29 16.17
C THR A 113 2.40 6.16 15.34
N PHE A 114 2.22 6.22 14.02
CA PHE A 114 3.05 7.02 13.13
C PHE A 114 2.93 8.52 13.39
N ALA A 115 1.70 9.03 13.56
CA ALA A 115 1.45 10.43 13.88
C ALA A 115 2.21 10.82 15.16
N ASN A 116 2.05 10.04 16.23
CA ASN A 116 2.67 10.32 17.52
C ASN A 116 4.18 10.11 17.53
N MET A 117 4.69 9.10 16.83
CA MET A 117 6.12 8.77 16.79
C MET A 117 6.94 9.88 16.12
N HIS A 118 6.39 10.50 15.08
CA HIS A 118 7.12 11.44 14.22
C HIS A 118 6.60 12.87 14.26
N SER A 119 5.64 13.17 15.15
CA SER A 119 4.99 14.47 15.26
C SER A 119 4.43 14.99 13.91
N VAL A 120 3.71 14.12 13.19
CA VAL A 120 3.10 14.45 11.89
C VAL A 120 1.58 14.38 11.94
N LEU A 121 0.91 15.16 11.10
CA LEU A 121 -0.52 15.02 10.85
C LEU A 121 -0.73 13.81 9.92
N VAL A 122 -1.50 12.82 10.33
CA VAL A 122 -1.87 11.69 9.46
C VAL A 122 -3.32 11.83 9.02
N VAL A 123 -3.56 11.78 7.71
CA VAL A 123 -4.89 11.84 7.09
C VAL A 123 -5.15 10.53 6.35
N ALA A 124 -5.92 9.64 6.98
CA ALA A 124 -6.31 8.37 6.38
C ALA A 124 -7.49 8.57 5.42
N LEU A 125 -7.22 8.32 4.14
CA LEU A 125 -8.14 8.50 3.03
C LEU A 125 -9.05 7.28 2.86
N ASN A 126 -10.25 7.53 2.33
CA ASN A 126 -11.18 6.49 1.93
C ASN A 126 -11.47 6.61 0.42
N TYR A 127 -11.85 5.51 -0.20
CA TYR A 127 -12.10 5.44 -1.64
C TYR A 127 -13.26 4.48 -1.94
N SER A 128 -13.96 4.69 -3.05
CA SER A 128 -15.04 3.80 -3.47
C SER A 128 -14.51 2.39 -3.79
N LYS A 129 -15.29 1.36 -3.47
CA LYS A 129 -14.85 -0.03 -3.56
C LYS A 129 -15.49 -0.78 -4.71
N SER A 130 -14.69 -1.59 -5.38
CA SER A 130 -15.17 -2.63 -6.30
C SER A 130 -16.00 -3.67 -5.54
N PRO A 131 -16.92 -4.40 -6.20
CA PRO A 131 -17.27 -4.35 -7.63
C PRO A 131 -18.28 -3.25 -8.02
N HIS A 132 -18.69 -2.37 -7.11
CA HIS A 132 -19.68 -1.31 -7.44
C HIS A 132 -19.09 -0.18 -8.29
N VAL A 133 -17.78 0.01 -8.20
CA VAL A 133 -17.00 0.89 -9.07
C VAL A 133 -15.79 0.12 -9.59
N HIS A 134 -15.21 0.59 -10.68
CA HIS A 134 -14.01 0.02 -11.29
C HIS A 134 -12.92 1.09 -11.38
N PHE A 135 -11.70 0.67 -11.72
CA PHE A 135 -10.67 1.58 -12.21
C PHE A 135 -11.23 2.49 -13.33
N PRO A 136 -10.91 3.80 -13.35
CA PRO A 136 -10.06 4.56 -12.43
C PRO A 136 -10.81 5.31 -11.30
N THR A 137 -12.08 5.02 -11.03
CA THR A 137 -12.90 5.78 -10.07
C THR A 137 -12.25 5.97 -8.69
N PRO A 138 -11.65 4.94 -8.05
CA PRO A 138 -10.97 5.12 -6.77
C PRO A 138 -9.81 6.12 -6.81
N THR A 139 -9.08 6.20 -7.92
CA THR A 139 -7.98 7.16 -8.11
C THR A 139 -8.51 8.60 -8.11
N TYR A 140 -9.64 8.86 -8.80
CA TYR A 140 -10.29 10.18 -8.80
C TYR A 140 -11.00 10.53 -7.49
N ASP A 141 -11.46 9.55 -6.72
CA ASP A 141 -11.94 9.80 -5.35
C ASP A 141 -10.82 10.35 -4.47
N LEU A 142 -9.64 9.75 -4.54
CA LEU A 142 -8.47 10.14 -3.77
C LEU A 142 -7.94 11.51 -4.20
N GLU A 143 -7.91 11.79 -5.51
CA GLU A 143 -7.56 13.12 -6.04
C GLU A 143 -8.42 14.22 -5.40
N ALA A 144 -9.75 14.06 -5.48
CA ALA A 144 -10.69 15.04 -4.95
C ALA A 144 -10.56 15.23 -3.44
N LEU A 145 -10.25 14.17 -2.69
CA LEU A 145 -10.06 14.22 -1.25
C LEU A 145 -8.73 14.87 -0.86
N VAL A 146 -7.63 14.52 -1.52
CA VAL A 146 -6.31 15.14 -1.29
C VAL A 146 -6.39 16.64 -1.56
N LEU A 147 -6.97 17.07 -2.68
CA LEU A 147 -7.15 18.49 -2.99
C LEU A 147 -8.02 19.19 -1.96
N ALA A 148 -9.11 18.56 -1.50
CA ALA A 148 -9.99 19.14 -0.48
C ALA A 148 -9.28 19.30 0.87
N VAL A 149 -8.44 18.34 1.26
CA VAL A 149 -7.65 18.42 2.49
C VAL A 149 -6.57 19.50 2.39
N LEU A 150 -5.85 19.57 1.27
CA LEU A 150 -4.84 20.61 1.05
C LEU A 150 -5.46 22.02 0.97
N ALA A 151 -6.71 22.16 0.57
CA ALA A 151 -7.42 23.45 0.57
C ALA A 151 -8.04 23.81 1.94
N ASP A 152 -8.04 22.88 2.90
CA ASP A 152 -8.73 23.06 4.17
C ASP A 152 -7.89 23.85 5.18
N SER A 153 -8.16 25.15 5.28
CA SER A 153 -7.47 26.06 6.21
C SER A 153 -7.68 25.73 7.69
N SER A 154 -8.63 24.85 8.04
CA SER A 154 -8.83 24.39 9.42
C SER A 154 -7.80 23.33 9.85
N LEU A 155 -7.03 22.77 8.92
CA LEU A 155 -5.96 21.83 9.20
C LEU A 155 -4.60 22.56 9.17
N PRO A 156 -3.71 22.28 10.13
CA PRO A 156 -2.40 22.93 10.20
C PRO A 156 -1.42 22.25 9.23
N ILE A 157 -1.74 22.20 7.94
CA ILE A 157 -0.89 21.50 6.96
C ILE A 157 0.30 22.37 6.58
N ASP A 158 1.49 21.79 6.67
CA ASP A 158 2.67 22.30 5.97
C ASP A 158 2.66 21.76 4.54
N HIS A 159 2.44 22.65 3.57
CA HIS A 159 2.32 22.30 2.16
C HIS A 159 3.64 21.90 1.50
N ASP A 160 4.78 22.23 2.10
CA ASP A 160 6.08 21.83 1.60
C ASP A 160 6.47 20.42 2.06
N ARG A 161 5.88 19.96 3.16
CA ARG A 161 6.18 18.67 3.81
C ARG A 161 4.97 17.72 3.73
N VAL A 162 4.62 17.32 2.51
CA VAL A 162 3.50 16.41 2.22
C VAL A 162 4.01 15.08 1.64
N ALA A 163 3.57 13.96 2.22
CA ALA A 163 3.81 12.62 1.70
C ALA A 163 2.51 11.82 1.57
N ILE A 164 2.53 10.80 0.72
CA ILE A 164 1.44 9.82 0.60
C ILE A 164 1.98 8.41 0.83
N MET A 165 1.28 7.61 1.62
CA MET A 165 1.62 6.21 1.88
C MET A 165 0.42 5.34 1.55
N GLY A 166 0.66 4.08 1.24
CA GLY A 166 -0.43 3.13 1.12
C GLY A 166 0.01 1.69 1.10
N SER A 167 -0.88 0.82 1.59
CA SER A 167 -0.63 -0.61 1.76
C SER A 167 -1.30 -1.43 0.64
N SER A 168 -0.59 -2.35 -0.01
CA SER A 168 -1.17 -3.26 -1.01
C SER A 168 -1.86 -2.50 -2.16
N ALA A 169 -3.17 -2.68 -2.35
CA ALA A 169 -4.00 -1.88 -3.25
C ALA A 169 -3.94 -0.37 -2.96
N GLY A 170 -3.78 0.03 -1.70
CA GLY A 170 -3.53 1.42 -1.33
C GLY A 170 -2.17 1.92 -1.77
N GLY A 171 -1.15 1.06 -1.83
CA GLY A 171 0.17 1.37 -2.37
C GLY A 171 0.13 1.61 -3.88
N ASN A 172 -0.68 0.83 -4.61
CA ASN A 172 -1.03 1.11 -6.01
C ASN A 172 -1.66 2.51 -6.12
N LEU A 173 -2.74 2.75 -5.39
CA LEU A 173 -3.48 4.01 -5.45
C LEU A 173 -2.66 5.23 -5.03
N ALA A 174 -1.73 5.09 -4.09
CA ALA A 174 -0.80 6.15 -3.68
C ALA A 174 0.11 6.56 -4.84
N LEU A 175 0.61 5.60 -5.62
CA LEU A 175 1.36 5.90 -6.84
C LEU A 175 0.43 6.45 -7.92
N SER A 176 -0.70 5.80 -8.20
CA SER A 176 -1.64 6.19 -9.25
C SER A 176 -2.18 7.61 -9.10
N VAL A 177 -2.61 8.01 -7.90
CA VAL A 177 -3.11 9.38 -7.66
C VAL A 177 -1.99 10.40 -7.85
N SER A 178 -0.76 10.05 -7.51
CA SER A 178 0.41 10.92 -7.65
C SER A 178 0.76 11.23 -9.11
N LEU A 179 0.35 10.37 -10.05
CA LEU A 179 0.58 10.56 -11.48
C LEU A 179 -0.39 11.56 -12.13
N LEU A 180 -1.53 11.84 -11.48
CA LEU A 180 -2.53 12.74 -12.06
C LEU A 180 -1.96 14.14 -12.27
N PRO A 181 -2.38 14.87 -13.33
CA PRO A 181 -1.83 16.20 -13.62
C PRO A 181 -1.93 17.21 -12.48
N SER A 182 -2.99 17.12 -11.67
CA SER A 182 -3.20 17.95 -10.47
C SER A 182 -2.21 17.65 -9.34
N MET A 183 -1.56 16.48 -9.35
CA MET A 183 -0.64 16.01 -8.31
C MET A 183 0.82 16.07 -8.73
N CYS A 184 1.15 15.65 -9.95
CA CYS A 184 2.51 15.64 -10.48
C CYS A 184 2.99 17.00 -11.01
N GLY A 185 2.07 17.96 -11.14
CA GLY A 185 2.36 19.33 -11.58
C GLY A 185 2.30 19.55 -13.09
N SER A 186 1.93 18.54 -13.88
CA SER A 186 1.72 18.73 -15.33
C SER A 186 0.42 19.47 -15.68
N GLY A 187 -0.47 19.68 -14.70
CA GLY A 187 -1.69 20.48 -14.85
C GLY A 187 -1.46 21.97 -14.67
N ASP A 188 -1.15 22.40 -13.45
CA ASP A 188 -1.03 23.82 -13.07
C ASP A 188 0.39 24.25 -12.67
N GLY A 189 1.39 23.38 -12.92
CA GLY A 189 2.78 23.62 -12.53
C GLY A 189 3.10 23.31 -11.07
N VAL A 190 2.10 22.94 -10.25
CA VAL A 190 2.30 22.69 -8.81
C VAL A 190 2.31 21.18 -8.53
N ARG A 191 3.49 20.64 -8.21
CA ARG A 191 3.61 19.27 -7.70
C ARG A 191 3.21 19.21 -6.23
N ARG A 192 2.02 18.68 -5.98
CA ARG A 192 1.42 18.56 -4.63
C ARG A 192 1.94 17.35 -3.87
N ILE A 193 2.29 16.26 -4.57
CA ILE A 193 2.85 15.06 -3.97
C ILE A 193 4.29 14.88 -4.46
N LYS A 194 5.25 15.19 -3.58
CA LYS A 194 6.69 15.03 -3.85
C LYS A 194 7.25 13.71 -3.33
N THR A 195 6.50 13.03 -2.45
CA THR A 195 6.98 11.85 -1.72
C THR A 195 5.90 10.80 -1.63
N ALA A 196 6.22 9.56 -2.02
CA ALA A 196 5.35 8.41 -1.80
C ALA A 196 6.06 7.22 -1.13
N VAL A 197 5.34 6.54 -0.24
CA VAL A 197 5.78 5.31 0.44
C VAL A 197 4.81 4.17 0.12
N PRO A 198 4.94 3.53 -1.05
CA PRO A 198 4.17 2.33 -1.38
C PRO A 198 4.65 1.13 -0.55
N MET A 199 3.75 0.57 0.26
CA MET A 199 4.01 -0.60 1.11
C MET A 199 3.40 -1.86 0.48
N TYR A 200 4.26 -2.84 0.19
CA TYR A 200 4.00 -4.08 -0.55
C TYR A 200 2.96 -3.87 -1.67
N PRO A 201 3.19 -2.88 -2.55
CA PRO A 201 2.18 -2.38 -3.48
C PRO A 201 1.84 -3.39 -4.57
N VAL A 202 0.65 -3.24 -5.14
CA VAL A 202 0.37 -3.81 -6.46
C VAL A 202 0.86 -2.82 -7.51
N VAL A 203 1.88 -3.16 -8.30
CA VAL A 203 2.42 -2.25 -9.34
C VAL A 203 2.28 -2.77 -10.77
N ASP A 204 1.98 -4.05 -10.92
CA ASP A 204 2.00 -4.73 -12.22
C ASP A 204 0.96 -5.86 -12.33
N MET A 205 -0.29 -5.52 -12.63
CA MET A 205 -1.36 -6.47 -12.97
C MET A 205 -1.24 -7.05 -14.39
N SER A 206 -0.33 -6.50 -15.21
CA SER A 206 -0.10 -7.01 -16.57
C SER A 206 0.49 -8.42 -16.54
N VAL A 207 1.31 -8.72 -15.53
CA VAL A 207 1.99 -10.00 -15.34
C VAL A 207 1.06 -11.02 -14.69
N ARG A 208 0.97 -12.19 -15.31
CA ARG A 208 0.23 -13.37 -14.80
C ARG A 208 0.71 -13.77 -13.41
N ARG A 209 -0.24 -14.10 -12.53
CA ARG A 209 0.02 -14.49 -11.13
C ARG A 209 0.92 -15.73 -11.00
N GLU A 210 0.93 -16.60 -12.01
CA GLU A 210 1.79 -17.79 -12.06
C GLU A 210 3.28 -17.40 -12.03
N TYR A 211 3.66 -16.33 -12.75
CA TYR A 211 5.03 -15.79 -12.71
C TYR A 211 5.33 -15.16 -11.35
N LYS A 212 4.37 -14.44 -10.76
CA LYS A 212 4.54 -13.82 -9.43
C LYS A 212 4.84 -14.85 -8.35
N ILE A 213 4.22 -16.03 -8.42
CA ILE A 213 4.53 -17.16 -7.53
C ILE A 213 5.92 -17.75 -7.79
N GLN A 214 6.34 -17.84 -9.04
CA GLN A 214 7.68 -18.30 -9.41
C GLN A 214 8.78 -17.41 -8.81
N THR A 215 8.55 -16.10 -8.72
CA THR A 215 9.52 -15.13 -8.17
C THR A 215 9.35 -14.85 -6.67
N ARG A 216 8.43 -15.54 -5.99
CA ARG A 216 8.22 -15.37 -4.55
C ARG A 216 9.28 -16.15 -3.76
N GLN A 217 9.84 -15.55 -2.71
CA GLN A 217 10.71 -16.28 -1.78
C GLN A 217 9.91 -17.29 -0.95
N TRP A 218 10.42 -18.52 -0.83
CA TRP A 218 9.84 -19.57 0.01
C TRP A 218 10.83 -20.00 1.10
N LYS A 219 10.31 -20.25 2.30
CA LYS A 219 11.10 -20.72 3.46
C LYS A 219 10.39 -21.89 4.15
N PRO A 220 10.39 -23.09 3.56
CA PRO A 220 9.69 -24.26 4.14
C PRO A 220 10.23 -24.65 5.51
N SER A 221 11.50 -24.34 5.80
CA SER A 221 12.15 -24.55 7.10
C SER A 221 11.58 -23.69 8.24
N PHE A 222 10.78 -22.64 7.94
CA PHE A 222 10.20 -21.77 8.97
C PHE A 222 9.12 -22.47 9.82
N GLY A 223 8.40 -23.45 9.25
CA GLY A 223 7.19 -24.00 9.84
C GLY A 223 5.98 -23.03 9.87
N GLY A 224 4.84 -23.52 10.35
CA GLY A 224 3.65 -22.71 10.58
C GLY A 224 3.05 -22.06 9.33
N PHE A 225 2.43 -20.89 9.50
CA PHE A 225 1.72 -20.20 8.42
C PHE A 225 2.68 -19.63 7.35
N ARG A 226 3.88 -19.17 7.74
CA ARG A 226 4.92 -18.64 6.83
C ARG A 226 5.53 -19.69 5.90
N ALA A 227 5.55 -20.96 6.32
CA ALA A 227 6.10 -22.06 5.55
C ALA A 227 5.09 -22.75 4.61
N LYS A 228 3.84 -22.27 4.53
CA LYS A 228 2.87 -22.81 3.57
C LYS A 228 3.43 -22.70 2.14
N THR A 229 3.07 -23.65 1.30
CA THR A 229 3.46 -23.72 -0.11
C THR A 229 2.54 -22.94 -1.05
N THR A 230 1.59 -22.18 -0.47
CA THR A 230 0.65 -21.33 -1.20
C THR A 230 0.67 -19.94 -0.61
N ASP A 231 0.77 -18.93 -1.46
CA ASP A 231 0.67 -17.52 -1.06
C ASP A 231 -0.79 -17.17 -0.71
N MET A 232 -0.98 -16.34 0.32
CA MET A 232 -2.29 -15.94 0.80
C MET A 232 -3.13 -15.16 -0.22
N LEU A 233 -2.49 -14.41 -1.12
CA LEU A 233 -3.16 -13.64 -2.17
C LEU A 233 -3.50 -14.50 -3.38
N PHE A 234 -2.79 -15.60 -3.62
CA PHE A 234 -2.97 -16.42 -4.82
C PHE A 234 -4.43 -16.81 -5.10
N PRO A 235 -5.24 -17.31 -4.13
CA PRO A 235 -6.63 -17.67 -4.40
C PRO A 235 -7.57 -16.48 -4.61
N LEU A 236 -7.28 -15.33 -3.99
CA LEU A 236 -8.15 -14.14 -4.05
C LEU A 236 -7.78 -13.16 -5.16
N SER A 237 -6.55 -13.23 -5.68
CA SER A 237 -6.07 -12.33 -6.74
C SER A 237 -6.98 -12.26 -7.97
N PRO A 238 -7.58 -13.35 -8.49
CA PRO A 238 -8.49 -13.25 -9.63
C PRO A 238 -9.79 -12.54 -9.28
N VAL A 239 -10.26 -12.66 -8.03
CA VAL A 239 -11.47 -11.98 -7.55
C VAL A 239 -11.24 -10.47 -7.50
N PHE A 240 -10.11 -10.04 -6.94
CA PHE A 240 -9.73 -8.63 -6.88
C PHE A 240 -9.52 -8.05 -8.27
N GLU A 241 -8.76 -8.74 -9.13
CA GLU A 241 -8.51 -8.30 -10.50
C GLU A 241 -9.83 -8.20 -11.27
N ALA A 242 -10.67 -9.24 -11.25
CA ALA A 242 -11.98 -9.27 -11.93
C ALA A 242 -12.92 -8.14 -11.48
N ALA A 243 -12.90 -7.80 -10.19
CA ALA A 243 -13.75 -6.75 -9.64
C ALA A 243 -13.22 -5.34 -9.94
N TYR A 244 -11.89 -5.15 -9.99
CA TYR A 244 -11.29 -3.82 -10.10
C TYR A 244 -11.19 -3.30 -11.54
N SER A 245 -10.79 -4.15 -12.49
CA SER A 245 -10.63 -3.77 -13.90
C SER A 245 -11.66 -4.48 -14.80
N VAL A 246 -11.98 -3.91 -15.96
CA VAL A 246 -12.97 -4.48 -16.90
C VAL A 246 -12.29 -5.13 -18.11
N PRO A 247 -12.92 -6.11 -18.80
CA PRO A 247 -12.37 -6.66 -20.04
C PRO A 247 -12.05 -5.57 -21.06
N GLY A 248 -10.91 -5.69 -21.75
CA GLY A 248 -10.41 -4.68 -22.68
C GLY A 248 -9.60 -3.56 -22.03
N GLN A 249 -9.54 -3.48 -20.69
CA GLN A 249 -8.69 -2.51 -19.98
C GLN A 249 -7.23 -2.65 -20.43
N ASP A 250 -6.61 -1.53 -20.80
CA ASP A 250 -5.18 -1.47 -21.11
C ASP A 250 -4.38 -1.60 -19.82
N HIS A 251 -3.52 -2.61 -19.74
CA HIS A 251 -2.63 -2.84 -18.61
C HIS A 251 -1.36 -2.01 -18.67
N HIS A 252 -1.05 -1.32 -19.77
CA HIS A 252 0.04 -0.34 -19.76
C HIS A 252 -0.44 1.06 -19.39
N ASP A 253 -1.72 1.23 -19.00
CA ASP A 253 -2.18 2.47 -18.37
C ASP A 253 -1.42 2.65 -17.04
N PRO A 254 -0.58 3.70 -16.89
CA PRO A 254 0.24 3.88 -15.70
C PRO A 254 -0.58 4.21 -14.45
N LEU A 255 -1.83 4.67 -14.59
CA LEU A 255 -2.74 4.84 -13.45
C LEU A 255 -3.22 3.49 -12.91
N LEU A 256 -3.25 2.43 -13.73
CA LEU A 256 -3.59 1.08 -13.27
C LEU A 256 -2.35 0.33 -12.79
N ASN A 257 -1.27 0.41 -13.57
CA ASN A 257 -0.02 -0.30 -13.34
C ASN A 257 1.15 0.70 -13.30
N PRO A 258 1.46 1.27 -12.12
CA PRO A 258 2.51 2.28 -11.96
C PRO A 258 3.89 1.90 -12.47
N ILE A 259 4.19 0.61 -12.68
CA ILE A 259 5.44 0.16 -13.29
C ILE A 259 5.67 0.72 -14.70
N TYR A 260 4.59 1.13 -15.40
CA TYR A 260 4.65 1.74 -16.74
C TYR A 260 4.69 3.27 -16.72
N ALA A 261 4.71 3.89 -15.54
CA ALA A 261 4.78 5.34 -15.44
C ALA A 261 6.16 5.86 -15.84
N ASP A 262 6.20 7.00 -16.52
CA ASP A 262 7.45 7.70 -16.77
C ASP A 262 8.03 8.24 -15.45
N LYS A 263 9.36 8.19 -15.33
CA LYS A 263 10.07 8.53 -14.08
C LYS A 263 9.81 9.97 -13.62
N ASP A 264 9.62 10.90 -14.55
CA ASP A 264 9.33 12.30 -14.28
C ASP A 264 7.89 12.56 -13.82
N GLN A 265 6.96 11.65 -14.13
CA GLN A 265 5.58 11.71 -13.63
C GLN A 265 5.50 11.27 -12.16
N LEU A 266 6.28 10.26 -11.78
CA LEU A 266 6.32 9.72 -10.42
C LEU A 266 6.80 10.78 -9.40
N PRO A 267 6.44 10.63 -8.11
CA PRO A 267 7.05 11.40 -7.04
C PRO A 267 8.59 11.29 -7.08
N PRO A 268 9.34 12.39 -6.95
CA PRO A 268 10.80 12.34 -6.94
C PRO A 268 11.36 11.58 -5.72
N ASN A 269 10.61 11.51 -4.62
CA ASN A 269 11.01 10.72 -3.45
C ASN A 269 10.13 9.48 -3.32
N LEU A 270 10.73 8.28 -3.42
CA LEU A 270 10.01 7.01 -3.34
C LEU A 270 10.67 6.09 -2.33
N PHE A 271 9.90 5.64 -1.35
CA PHE A 271 10.30 4.60 -0.40
C PHE A 271 9.46 3.35 -0.64
N PHE A 272 10.02 2.34 -1.28
CA PHE A 272 9.37 1.04 -1.44
C PHE A 272 9.62 0.19 -0.20
N LEU A 273 8.53 -0.23 0.43
CA LEU A 273 8.54 -1.29 1.43
C LEU A 273 7.94 -2.54 0.79
N ALA A 274 8.54 -3.71 0.95
CA ALA A 274 8.01 -4.98 0.46
C ALA A 274 8.12 -6.06 1.54
N CYS A 275 7.37 -7.16 1.39
CA CYS A 275 7.45 -8.31 2.28
C CYS A 275 8.21 -9.45 1.60
N GLU A 276 9.16 -10.09 2.27
CA GLU A 276 9.96 -11.17 1.65
C GLU A 276 9.11 -12.36 1.18
N LEU A 277 8.14 -12.79 1.99
CA LEU A 277 7.29 -13.95 1.72
C LEU A 277 5.95 -13.50 1.09
N ASP A 278 6.03 -12.66 0.07
CA ASP A 278 4.88 -12.09 -0.63
C ASP A 278 5.07 -12.19 -2.16
N MET A 279 4.06 -12.68 -2.86
CA MET A 279 4.08 -12.74 -4.32
C MET A 279 4.20 -11.37 -5.01
N LEU A 280 3.94 -10.26 -4.31
CA LEU A 280 4.13 -8.89 -4.82
C LEU A 280 5.56 -8.33 -4.62
N ALA A 281 6.43 -9.05 -3.91
CA ALA A 281 7.81 -8.59 -3.66
C ALA A 281 8.58 -8.41 -4.97
N GLY A 282 8.46 -9.37 -5.88
CA GLY A 282 9.17 -9.37 -7.16
C GLY A 282 8.82 -8.18 -8.05
N GLU A 283 7.55 -7.75 -8.09
CA GLU A 283 7.16 -6.58 -8.90
C GLU A 283 7.59 -5.26 -8.29
N SER A 284 7.56 -5.16 -6.96
CA SER A 284 8.08 -3.99 -6.24
C SER A 284 9.58 -3.83 -6.47
N TRP A 285 10.33 -4.95 -6.43
CA TRP A 285 11.75 -5.01 -6.73
C TRP A 285 12.05 -4.59 -8.18
N ARG A 286 11.33 -5.16 -9.17
CA ARG A 286 11.49 -4.78 -10.57
C ARG A 286 11.30 -3.27 -10.78
N MET A 287 10.26 -2.70 -10.16
CA MET A 287 9.99 -1.27 -10.30
C MET A 287 11.11 -0.40 -9.70
N ILE A 288 11.53 -0.65 -8.46
CA ILE A 288 12.57 0.17 -7.82
C ILE A 288 13.95 0.00 -8.47
N CYS A 289 14.29 -1.21 -8.93
CA CYS A 289 15.52 -1.46 -9.68
C CYS A 289 15.51 -0.72 -11.02
N GLY A 290 14.39 -0.74 -11.75
CA GLY A 290 14.22 0.04 -12.98
C GLY A 290 14.41 1.55 -12.76
N LEU A 291 13.86 2.10 -11.67
CA LEU A 291 14.01 3.52 -11.33
C LEU A 291 15.44 3.92 -10.95
N THR A 292 16.23 2.97 -10.46
CA THR A 292 17.59 3.19 -9.95
C THR A 292 18.69 2.65 -10.87
N GLY A 293 18.33 2.09 -12.03
CA GLY A 293 19.28 1.52 -12.98
C GLY A 293 20.01 0.27 -12.47
N ARG A 294 19.45 -0.40 -11.47
CA ARG A 294 20.01 -1.65 -10.92
C ARG A 294 19.62 -2.83 -11.81
N GLU A 295 20.57 -3.75 -12.01
CA GLU A 295 20.30 -4.98 -12.74
C GLU A 295 19.33 -5.88 -11.96
N ILE A 296 18.41 -6.50 -12.70
CA ILE A 296 17.44 -7.45 -12.16
C ILE A 296 17.88 -8.84 -12.61
N GLY A 297 18.36 -9.66 -11.68
CA GLY A 297 18.63 -11.07 -11.94
C GLY A 297 17.36 -11.92 -11.99
N ASP A 298 17.50 -13.18 -12.40
CA ASP A 298 16.41 -14.17 -12.43
C ASP A 298 16.02 -14.71 -11.03
N GLU A 299 16.67 -14.23 -9.98
CA GLU A 299 16.52 -14.74 -8.61
C GLU A 299 15.34 -14.13 -7.85
N THR A 300 14.87 -14.87 -6.85
CA THR A 300 13.88 -14.38 -5.89
C THR A 300 14.48 -13.28 -5.02
N VAL A 301 13.65 -12.31 -4.63
CA VAL A 301 14.07 -11.19 -3.79
C VAL A 301 14.14 -11.66 -2.33
N GLY A 302 15.27 -11.42 -1.65
CA GLY A 302 15.52 -11.88 -0.29
C GLY A 302 16.54 -13.01 -0.24
N ARG A 303 16.40 -13.92 0.74
CA ARG A 303 17.31 -15.06 0.91
C ARG A 303 16.57 -16.32 1.32
N GLU A 304 17.18 -17.49 1.13
CA GLU A 304 16.58 -18.76 1.55
C GLU A 304 16.61 -18.98 3.07
N THR A 305 17.63 -18.43 3.74
CA THR A 305 17.81 -18.58 5.18
C THR A 305 16.88 -17.66 5.98
N ILE A 306 16.45 -18.15 7.15
CA ILE A 306 15.58 -17.39 8.06
C ILE A 306 16.29 -16.12 8.55
N GLY A 307 15.55 -15.02 8.61
CA GLY A 307 15.97 -13.71 9.12
C GLY A 307 16.11 -13.65 10.63
N PRO A 308 16.67 -12.57 11.17
CA PRO A 308 16.59 -12.28 12.60
C PRO A 308 15.13 -12.04 13.02
N LYS A 309 14.78 -12.45 14.25
CA LYS A 309 13.44 -12.22 14.83
C LYS A 309 13.35 -10.78 15.35
N GLY A 310 12.28 -10.08 14.99
CA GLY A 310 11.98 -8.72 15.44
C GLY A 310 12.85 -7.62 14.85
N GLU A 311 13.79 -7.96 13.97
CA GLU A 311 14.78 -7.02 13.43
C GLU A 311 14.67 -6.89 11.90
N LEU A 312 15.05 -5.72 11.38
CA LEU A 312 15.24 -5.47 9.96
C LEU A 312 16.68 -5.84 9.54
N ILE A 313 16.87 -6.12 8.27
CA ILE A 313 18.21 -6.28 7.67
C ILE A 313 18.48 -5.02 6.85
N LEU A 314 19.48 -4.23 7.26
CA LEU A 314 19.77 -2.92 6.65
C LEU A 314 21.15 -2.86 5.97
N ASP A 315 21.97 -3.87 6.17
CA ASP A 315 23.36 -4.02 5.71
C ASP A 315 23.50 -4.94 4.48
N ASP A 316 22.39 -5.47 3.95
CA ASP A 316 22.33 -6.30 2.75
C ASP A 316 21.46 -5.59 1.69
N GLU A 317 22.01 -5.34 0.50
CA GLU A 317 21.31 -4.60 -0.57
C GLU A 317 20.05 -5.30 -1.07
N ARG A 318 19.90 -6.62 -0.88
CA ARG A 318 18.65 -7.33 -1.19
C ARG A 318 17.51 -6.89 -0.27
N TYR A 319 17.84 -6.45 0.94
CA TYR A 319 16.88 -6.00 1.94
C TYR A 319 16.80 -4.50 2.07
N SER A 320 17.89 -3.76 1.88
CA SER A 320 17.83 -2.32 1.98
C SER A 320 18.93 -1.61 1.21
N PHE A 321 18.53 -0.59 0.47
CA PHE A 321 19.46 0.36 -0.14
C PHE A 321 18.78 1.72 -0.28
N GLU A 322 19.58 2.77 -0.45
CA GLU A 322 19.11 4.11 -0.86
C GLU A 322 19.93 4.56 -2.07
N THR A 323 19.27 5.23 -3.01
CA THR A 323 19.90 5.82 -4.19
C THR A 323 19.42 7.24 -4.32
N LYS A 324 20.32 8.19 -4.02
CA LYS A 324 20.09 9.62 -4.20
C LYS A 324 20.65 10.05 -5.55
N THR A 325 19.81 10.67 -6.36
CA THR A 325 20.14 11.20 -7.68
C THR A 325 19.79 12.69 -7.72
N LYS A 326 20.08 13.39 -8.82
CA LYS A 326 19.62 14.77 -9.00
C LYS A 326 18.10 14.83 -9.18
N GLU A 327 17.53 13.74 -9.69
CA GLU A 327 16.13 13.61 -10.08
C GLU A 327 15.23 13.14 -8.92
N GLY A 328 15.82 12.61 -7.83
CA GLY A 328 15.04 12.04 -6.75
C GLY A 328 15.82 11.20 -5.72
N ASN A 329 15.11 10.79 -4.66
CA ASN A 329 15.59 9.90 -3.61
C ASN A 329 14.77 8.60 -3.59
N TYR A 330 15.44 7.47 -3.86
CA TYR A 330 14.81 6.15 -3.97
C TYR A 330 15.31 5.25 -2.84
N ARG A 331 14.41 4.74 -2.00
CA ARG A 331 14.71 3.87 -0.87
C ARG A 331 14.00 2.53 -1.03
N TRP A 332 14.73 1.45 -0.77
CA TRP A 332 14.22 0.08 -0.72
C TRP A 332 14.29 -0.48 0.70
N LEU A 333 13.22 -1.17 1.10
CA LEU A 333 13.18 -1.97 2.32
C LEU A 333 12.35 -3.24 2.12
N LEU A 334 12.98 -4.40 2.13
CA LEU A 334 12.32 -5.70 2.22
C LEU A 334 12.22 -6.11 3.69
N ILE A 335 11.03 -6.44 4.16
CA ILE A 335 10.82 -6.87 5.54
C ILE A 335 11.07 -8.40 5.63
N PRO A 336 12.08 -8.85 6.40
CA PRO A 336 12.49 -10.24 6.42
C PRO A 336 11.45 -11.15 7.06
N ASP A 337 11.26 -12.31 6.43
CA ASP A 337 10.33 -13.38 6.79
C ASP A 337 8.86 -12.96 6.90
N GLN A 338 8.48 -11.77 6.42
CA GLN A 338 7.09 -11.32 6.53
C GLN A 338 6.25 -11.68 5.32
N ILE A 339 4.98 -11.93 5.57
CA ILE A 339 3.95 -12.17 4.55
C ILE A 339 3.25 -10.87 4.18
N HIS A 340 2.40 -10.91 3.14
CA HIS A 340 1.56 -9.79 2.77
C HIS A 340 0.71 -9.29 3.96
N ALA A 341 0.57 -7.96 4.09
CA ALA A 341 -0.18 -7.31 5.17
C ALA A 341 0.31 -7.66 6.60
N TYR A 342 1.62 -7.87 6.79
CA TYR A 342 2.21 -8.19 8.10
C TYR A 342 1.92 -7.15 9.18
N ASP A 343 1.70 -5.89 8.80
CA ASP A 343 1.32 -4.78 9.66
C ASP A 343 -0.10 -4.92 10.24
N LYS A 344 -0.87 -5.93 9.80
CA LYS A 344 -2.17 -6.34 10.38
C LYS A 344 -2.01 -7.50 11.36
N TYR A 345 -0.88 -7.55 12.07
CA TYR A 345 -0.47 -8.68 12.91
C TYR A 345 -1.52 -9.13 13.93
N GLU A 346 -2.31 -8.23 14.52
CA GLU A 346 -3.40 -8.60 15.45
C GLU A 346 -4.53 -9.38 14.77
N ASN A 347 -4.90 -8.97 13.56
CA ASN A 347 -5.92 -9.67 12.77
C ASN A 347 -5.39 -10.99 12.23
N LEU A 348 -4.09 -11.03 11.90
CA LEU A 348 -3.39 -12.24 11.50
C LEU A 348 -3.36 -13.27 12.65
N VAL A 349 -3.04 -12.90 13.91
CA VAL A 349 -3.14 -13.83 15.07
C VAL A 349 -4.51 -14.48 15.13
N LYS A 350 -5.58 -13.69 14.99
CA LYS A 350 -6.96 -14.21 15.07
C LYS A 350 -7.27 -15.22 13.97
N LEU A 351 -6.63 -15.09 12.81
CA LEU A 351 -6.85 -15.94 11.65
C LEU A 351 -6.11 -17.29 11.74
N HIS A 352 -4.85 -17.28 12.17
CA HIS A 352 -4.00 -18.48 12.12
C HIS A 352 -3.45 -18.94 13.47
N GLY A 353 -3.70 -18.20 14.56
CA GLY A 353 -3.36 -18.60 15.93
C GLY A 353 -1.86 -18.52 16.31
N ASP A 354 -1.02 -17.99 15.42
CA ASP A 354 0.44 -17.99 15.59
C ASP A 354 0.88 -16.69 16.28
N LYS A 355 1.13 -16.79 17.59
CA LYS A 355 1.51 -15.64 18.43
C LYS A 355 2.95 -15.19 18.19
N GLU A 356 3.85 -16.13 17.88
CA GLU A 356 5.25 -15.78 17.61
C GLU A 356 5.37 -15.00 16.31
N LEU A 357 4.65 -15.45 15.27
CA LEU A 357 4.54 -14.75 14.00
C LEU A 357 4.17 -13.28 14.19
N SER A 358 3.09 -13.05 14.92
CA SER A 358 2.56 -11.70 15.08
C SER A 358 3.41 -10.84 15.99
N LYS A 359 4.12 -11.41 16.97
CA LYS A 359 5.08 -10.64 17.76
C LYS A 359 6.27 -10.20 16.90
N ASP A 360 6.78 -11.09 16.06
CA ASP A 360 7.84 -10.77 15.10
C ASP A 360 7.38 -9.69 14.11
N ALA A 361 6.15 -9.78 13.60
CA ALA A 361 5.57 -8.78 12.71
C ALA A 361 5.37 -7.42 13.39
N GLU A 362 4.88 -7.39 14.63
CA GLU A 362 4.72 -6.18 15.44
C GLU A 362 6.05 -5.44 15.62
N LEU A 363 7.10 -6.17 16.04
CA LEU A 363 8.43 -5.58 16.25
C LEU A 363 9.01 -5.02 14.95
N LYS A 364 8.94 -5.78 13.85
CA LYS A 364 9.39 -5.33 12.53
C LYS A 364 8.57 -4.16 11.98
N LEU A 365 7.29 -4.07 12.31
CA LEU A 365 6.45 -2.91 11.94
C LEU A 365 6.95 -1.64 12.63
N VAL A 366 7.20 -1.70 13.94
CA VAL A 366 7.70 -0.56 14.71
C VAL A 366 9.04 -0.08 14.16
N GLU A 367 9.97 -1.00 13.86
CA GLU A 367 11.26 -0.64 13.26
C GLU A 367 11.09 -0.06 11.85
N ALA A 368 10.20 -0.61 11.02
CA ALA A 368 9.92 -0.06 9.70
C ALA A 368 9.35 1.37 9.78
N GLN A 369 8.45 1.65 10.73
CA GLN A 369 7.93 3.00 10.96
C GLN A 369 9.04 3.98 11.37
N LYS A 370 10.00 3.55 12.20
CA LYS A 370 11.16 4.37 12.56
C LYS A 370 12.03 4.69 11.34
N VAL A 371 12.33 3.69 10.52
CA VAL A 371 13.14 3.86 9.30
C VAL A 371 12.44 4.81 8.31
N ILE A 372 11.13 4.64 8.09
CA ILE A 372 10.34 5.52 7.20
C ILE A 372 10.37 6.96 7.72
N GLY A 373 10.05 7.18 9.00
CA GLY A 373 10.02 8.53 9.57
C GLY A 373 11.40 9.20 9.56
N LYS A 374 12.46 8.46 9.93
CA LYS A 374 13.84 8.96 9.82
C LYS A 374 14.16 9.40 8.39
N TRP A 375 13.85 8.56 7.40
CA TRP A 375 14.08 8.88 5.99
C TRP A 375 13.30 10.11 5.53
N LEU A 376 12.04 10.27 5.97
CA LEU A 376 11.23 11.45 5.67
C LEU A 376 11.90 12.73 6.20
N PHE A 377 12.30 12.76 7.48
CA PHE A 377 12.85 13.97 8.12
C PHE A 377 14.32 14.26 7.79
N GLU A 378 15.10 13.27 7.40
CA GLU A 378 16.49 13.46 6.92
C GLU A 378 16.57 13.79 5.42
N GLY A 379 15.45 13.75 4.70
CA GLY A 379 15.41 14.00 3.27
C GLY A 379 14.17 14.79 2.85
N PRO A 380 13.06 14.15 2.45
CA PRO A 380 11.94 14.85 1.82
C PRO A 380 11.25 15.96 2.63
N PHE A 381 11.36 15.93 3.97
CA PHE A 381 10.80 16.94 4.88
C PHE A 381 11.86 17.87 5.50
N ALA A 382 13.13 17.73 5.08
CA ALA A 382 14.26 18.49 5.62
C ALA A 382 14.30 19.95 5.14
#